data_AF-A0A286UUU6-F1
#
_entry.id   AF-A0A286UUU6-F1
#
_cell.length_a   1.000
_cell.length_b   1.000
_cell.length_c   1.000
_cell.angle_alpha   90.00
_cell.angle_beta   90.00
_cell.angle_gamma   90.00
#
_symmetry.space_group_name_H-M   'P 1'
#
loop_
_entity.id
_entity.type
_entity.pdbx_description
1 polymer ?
#
loop_
_entity_poly.entity_id
_entity_poly.type
_entity_poly.pdbx_seq_one_letter_code
_entity_poly.pdbx_strand_id
1 'polypeptide(L)'
;MLGAFRPSHVSLSGLLWKTPWKLSVTRKANQRKRLKQVDAVIEAVRASGVKCSALDKALLLPKESEMPAKDKYTVFSSWDKGYRKGIHKVPKFTRLTLRTNPKGF
;
A
#
# COMPACT_ATOMS: atom_id res chain seq x y z
N MET A 1 19.68 -39.92 19.38
CA MET A 1 18.49 -40.07 20.24
C MET A 1 17.74 -38.75 20.32
N LEU A 2 16.42 -38.82 20.25
CA LEU A 2 15.50 -37.70 20.30
C LEU A 2 15.13 -37.39 21.76
N GLY A 3 15.88 -36.51 22.43
CA GLY A 3 15.69 -36.18 23.86
C GLY A 3 14.54 -35.20 24.16
N ALA A 4 14.10 -35.16 25.42
CA ALA A 4 12.91 -34.46 25.93
C ALA A 4 12.88 -32.93 25.77
N PHE A 5 14.01 -32.32 25.41
CA PHE A 5 14.14 -30.91 25.06
C PHE A 5 14.53 -30.78 23.58
N ARG A 6 13.63 -31.18 22.68
CA ARG A 6 13.76 -30.78 21.27
C ARG A 6 13.40 -29.29 21.20
N PRO A 7 14.29 -28.36 20.85
CA PRO A 7 13.84 -27.08 20.32
C PRO A 7 13.09 -27.44 19.04
N SER A 8 11.76 -27.55 19.11
CA SER A 8 10.98 -27.84 17.93
C SER A 8 11.30 -26.76 16.91
N HIS A 9 11.67 -27.11 15.67
CA HIS A 9 11.84 -26.11 14.61
C HIS A 9 10.58 -25.24 14.41
N VAL A 10 9.43 -25.72 14.90
CA VAL A 10 8.18 -24.96 15.02
C VAL A 10 8.36 -23.67 15.84
N SER A 11 9.27 -23.63 16.81
CA SER A 11 9.55 -22.42 17.59
C SER A 11 10.36 -21.36 16.83
N LEU A 12 11.02 -21.71 15.72
CA LEU A 12 11.85 -20.79 14.92
C LEU A 12 11.12 -20.18 13.72
N SER A 13 9.89 -20.61 13.42
CA SER A 13 9.03 -20.03 12.36
C SER A 13 7.54 -20.40 12.46
N GLY A 14 7.04 -20.87 13.61
CA GLY A 14 5.71 -21.49 13.74
C GLY A 14 4.54 -20.51 13.84
N LEU A 15 4.81 -19.21 13.98
CA LEU A 15 3.75 -18.21 13.96
C LEU A 15 3.28 -17.98 12.52
N LEU A 16 2.12 -18.54 12.19
CA LEU A 16 1.51 -18.39 10.86
C LEU A 16 0.85 -17.03 10.72
N TRP A 17 1.55 -16.09 10.08
CA TRP A 17 0.96 -14.83 9.61
C TRP A 17 0.19 -15.05 8.31
N LYS A 18 -1.07 -15.47 8.41
CA LYS A 18 -1.94 -15.77 7.25
C LYS A 18 -2.34 -14.52 6.48
N THR A 19 -1.38 -13.97 5.71
CA THR A 19 -1.58 -12.82 4.83
C THR A 19 -1.45 -13.27 3.38
N PRO A 20 -2.51 -13.17 2.55
CA PRO A 20 -2.44 -13.58 1.16
C PRO A 20 -1.47 -12.71 0.36
N TRP A 21 -0.87 -13.26 -0.69
CA TRP A 21 0.04 -12.50 -1.56
C TRP A 21 -0.68 -11.44 -2.41
N LYS A 22 -1.98 -11.63 -2.69
CA LYS A 22 -2.82 -10.71 -3.48
C LYS A 22 -3.99 -10.13 -2.68
N LEU A 23 -4.47 -8.97 -3.14
CA LEU A 23 -5.72 -8.37 -2.71
C LEU A 23 -6.93 -9.04 -3.38
N SER A 24 -7.99 -9.28 -2.61
CA SER A 24 -9.30 -9.67 -3.15
C SER A 24 -9.96 -8.52 -3.90
N VAL A 25 -10.95 -8.82 -4.74
CA VAL A 25 -11.68 -7.83 -5.55
C VAL A 25 -12.36 -6.78 -4.67
N THR A 26 -12.99 -7.19 -3.58
CA THR A 26 -13.63 -6.29 -2.61
C THR A 26 -12.63 -5.35 -1.95
N ARG A 27 -11.44 -5.85 -1.58
CA ARG A 27 -10.37 -5.02 -1.01
C ARG A 27 -9.79 -4.05 -2.03
N LYS A 28 -9.70 -4.44 -3.31
CA LYS A 28 -9.32 -3.53 -4.42
C LYS A 28 -10.36 -2.43 -4.63
N ALA A 29 -11.65 -2.75 -4.54
CA ALA A 29 -12.72 -1.74 -4.59
C ALA A 29 -12.61 -0.74 -3.43
N ASN A 30 -12.38 -1.22 -2.21
CA ASN A 30 -12.15 -0.35 -1.05
C ASN A 30 -10.90 0.51 -1.17
N GLN A 31 -9.83 -0.01 -1.80
CA GLN A 31 -8.62 0.78 -2.07
C GLN A 31 -8.90 1.93 -3.04
N ARG A 32 -9.62 1.65 -4.14
CA ARG A 32 -10.03 2.70 -5.10
C ARG A 32 -10.93 3.74 -4.44
N LYS A 33 -11.88 3.30 -3.60
CA LYS A 33 -12.74 4.22 -2.83
C LYS A 33 -11.92 5.17 -1.95
N ARG A 34 -10.93 4.66 -1.21
CA ARG A 34 -10.05 5.49 -0.37
C ARG A 34 -9.23 6.49 -1.18
N LEU A 35 -8.66 6.06 -2.32
CA LEU A 35 -7.91 6.95 -3.20
C LEU A 35 -8.78 8.12 -3.70
N LYS A 36 -10.00 7.81 -4.18
CA LYS A 36 -10.98 8.82 -4.61
C LYS A 36 -11.42 9.76 -3.47
N GLN A 37 -11.58 9.23 -2.26
CA GLN A 37 -11.92 10.06 -1.09
C GLN A 37 -10.82 11.07 -0.78
N VAL A 38 -9.55 10.67 -0.85
CA VAL A 38 -8.42 11.58 -0.67
C VAL A 38 -8.39 12.63 -1.80
N ASP A 39 -8.68 12.24 -3.04
CA ASP A 39 -8.79 13.19 -4.16
C ASP A 39 -9.88 14.25 -3.92
N ALA A 40 -11.06 13.82 -3.47
CA ALA A 40 -12.16 14.72 -3.16
C ALA A 40 -11.81 15.72 -2.04
N VAL A 41 -11.06 15.29 -1.03
CA VAL A 41 -10.59 16.19 0.03
C VAL A 41 -9.60 17.21 -0.50
N ILE A 42 -8.61 16.79 -1.30
CA ILE A 42 -7.64 17.71 -1.93
C ILE A 42 -8.37 18.75 -2.79
N GLU A 43 -9.36 18.31 -3.56
CA GLU A 43 -10.17 19.18 -4.41
C GLU A 43 -11.02 20.18 -3.61
N ALA A 44 -11.64 19.75 -2.53
CA ALA A 44 -12.41 20.63 -1.66
C ALA A 44 -11.53 21.71 -1.00
N VAL A 45 -10.33 21.32 -0.52
CA VAL A 45 -9.37 22.26 0.05
C VAL A 45 -8.89 23.25 -1.01
N ARG A 46 -8.60 22.77 -2.23
CA ARG A 46 -8.26 23.66 -3.36
C ARG A 46 -9.38 24.66 -3.67
N ALA A 47 -10.62 24.20 -3.72
CA ALA A 47 -11.79 25.04 -4.01
C ALA A 47 -12.05 26.09 -2.91
N SER A 48 -11.68 25.81 -1.67
CA SER A 48 -11.81 26.76 -0.56
C SER A 48 -10.88 27.99 -0.67
N GLY A 49 -9.90 27.97 -1.58
CA GLY A 49 -8.96 29.08 -1.79
C GLY A 49 -7.78 29.12 -0.83
N VAL A 50 -7.66 28.16 0.09
CA VAL A 50 -6.52 28.04 1.00
C VAL A 50 -5.24 27.71 0.21
N LYS A 51 -4.20 28.51 0.42
CA LYS A 51 -2.85 28.27 -0.14
C LYS A 51 -1.93 27.72 0.94
N CYS A 52 -1.41 26.53 0.75
CA CYS A 52 -0.43 25.95 1.66
C CYS A 52 0.55 25.05 0.90
N SER A 53 1.80 24.98 1.38
CA SER A 53 2.84 24.15 0.76
C SER A 53 2.51 22.66 0.74
N ALA A 54 1.67 22.21 1.68
CA ALA A 54 1.15 20.84 1.71
C ALA A 54 0.18 20.59 0.54
N LEU A 55 -0.65 21.57 0.19
CA LEU A 55 -1.57 21.47 -0.95
C LEU A 55 -0.78 21.43 -2.26
N ASP A 56 0.25 22.27 -2.42
CA ASP A 56 1.09 22.26 -3.61
C ASP A 56 1.72 20.87 -3.85
N LYS A 57 2.24 20.26 -2.78
CA LYS A 57 2.77 18.88 -2.83
C LYS A 57 1.69 17.84 -3.13
N ALA A 58 0.49 18.02 -2.58
CA ALA A 58 -0.62 17.09 -2.81
C ALA A 58 -1.14 17.16 -4.25
N LEU A 59 -1.10 18.32 -4.89
CA LEU A 59 -1.50 18.51 -6.28
C LEU A 59 -0.54 17.86 -7.28
N LEU A 60 0.72 17.61 -6.89
CA LEU A 60 1.67 16.85 -7.70
C LEU A 60 1.37 15.34 -7.73
N LEU A 61 0.53 14.84 -6.81
CA LEU A 61 0.18 13.42 -6.76
C LEU A 61 -0.84 13.07 -7.86
N PRO A 62 -0.69 11.93 -8.55
CA PRO A 62 -1.65 11.51 -9.57
C PRO A 62 -3.00 11.16 -8.93
N LYS A 63 -4.10 11.47 -9.63
CA LYS A 63 -5.46 11.10 -9.21
C LYS A 63 -5.71 9.61 -9.37
N GLU A 64 -6.72 9.07 -8.69
CA GLU A 64 -7.07 7.64 -8.81
C GLU A 64 -7.33 7.22 -10.27
N SER A 65 -7.94 8.09 -11.08
CA SER A 65 -8.22 7.83 -12.49
C SER A 65 -6.96 7.73 -13.36
N GLU A 66 -5.93 8.50 -13.02
CA GLU A 66 -4.66 8.60 -13.77
C GLU A 66 -3.67 7.50 -13.36
N MET A 67 -3.83 6.94 -12.15
CA MET A 67 -2.96 5.88 -11.65
C MET A 67 -3.11 4.58 -12.47
N PRO A 68 -2.01 3.93 -12.86
CA PRO A 68 -2.08 2.60 -13.47
C PRO A 68 -2.55 1.57 -12.44
N ALA A 69 -3.26 0.52 -12.91
CA ALA A 69 -3.79 -0.52 -12.03
C ALA A 69 -2.71 -1.22 -11.19
N LYS A 70 -1.48 -1.34 -11.72
CA LYS A 70 -0.33 -1.91 -11.01
C LYS A 70 0.01 -1.11 -9.75
N ASP A 71 0.07 0.21 -9.83
CA ASP A 71 0.45 1.10 -8.71
C ASP A 71 -0.68 1.27 -7.69
N LYS A 72 -1.94 1.06 -8.06
CA LYS A 72 -3.06 1.06 -7.09
C LYS A 72 -2.96 -0.07 -6.06
N TYR A 73 -2.37 -1.19 -6.44
CA TYR A 73 -2.43 -2.43 -5.64
C TYR A 73 -1.06 -2.97 -5.24
N THR A 74 0.02 -2.44 -5.80
CA THR A 74 1.39 -2.86 -5.50
C THR A 74 2.29 -1.65 -5.30
N VAL A 75 3.27 -1.81 -4.44
CA VAL A 75 4.30 -0.81 -4.16
C VAL A 75 5.67 -1.39 -4.49
N PHE A 76 6.63 -0.51 -4.73
CA PHE A 76 8.01 -0.90 -4.90
C PHE A 76 8.57 -1.61 -3.66
N SER A 77 9.39 -2.62 -3.89
CA SER A 77 10.14 -3.32 -2.86
C SER A 77 11.48 -3.75 -3.44
N SER A 78 12.59 -3.32 -2.85
CA SER A 78 13.94 -3.66 -3.32
C SER A 78 14.30 -5.14 -3.13
N TRP A 79 13.60 -5.83 -2.22
CA TRP A 79 13.94 -7.19 -1.78
C TRP A 79 13.06 -8.28 -2.41
N ASP A 80 11.90 -7.91 -2.96
CA ASP A 80 10.98 -8.87 -3.57
C ASP A 80 11.35 -9.11 -5.05
N LYS A 81 11.23 -10.35 -5.51
CA LYS A 81 11.41 -10.69 -6.93
C LYS A 81 10.45 -9.88 -7.80
N GLY A 82 10.97 -9.22 -8.83
CA GLY A 82 10.18 -8.33 -9.70
C GLY A 82 9.90 -6.95 -9.09
N TYR A 83 10.60 -6.61 -8.00
CA TYR A 83 10.64 -5.29 -7.36
C TYR A 83 9.28 -4.76 -6.87
N ARG A 84 8.34 -5.66 -6.59
CA ARG A 84 6.96 -5.31 -6.23
C ARG A 84 6.45 -6.15 -5.06
N LYS A 85 5.73 -5.48 -4.16
CA LYS A 85 4.96 -6.12 -3.10
C LYS A 85 3.54 -5.59 -3.07
N GLY A 86 2.58 -6.40 -2.59
CA GLY A 86 1.20 -5.96 -2.43
C GLY A 86 1.09 -4.82 -1.43
N ILE A 87 0.33 -3.77 -1.78
CA ILE A 87 0.18 -2.57 -0.93
C ILE A 87 -0.38 -2.92 0.46
N HIS A 88 -1.17 -3.99 0.57
CA HIS A 88 -1.76 -4.43 1.83
C HIS A 88 -0.77 -5.06 2.81
N LYS A 89 0.46 -5.34 2.36
CA LYS A 89 1.56 -5.76 3.24
C LYS A 89 2.28 -4.55 3.86
N VAL A 90 1.97 -3.33 3.43
CA VAL A 90 2.52 -2.12 4.03
C VAL A 90 1.81 -1.85 5.37
N PRO A 91 2.55 -1.62 6.47
CA PRO A 91 1.94 -1.23 7.73
C PRO A 91 1.04 -0.01 7.57
N LYS A 92 -0.21 -0.14 8.05
CA LYS A 92 -1.20 0.96 8.04
C LYS A 92 -1.49 1.55 6.65
N PHE A 93 -1.37 0.74 5.60
CA PHE A 93 -1.61 1.15 4.19
C PHE A 93 -2.98 1.81 3.95
N THR A 94 -3.97 1.58 4.81
CA THR A 94 -5.30 2.20 4.70
C THR A 94 -5.31 3.68 5.04
N ARG A 95 -4.29 4.18 5.76
CA ARG A 95 -4.16 5.58 6.19
C ARG A 95 -3.05 6.32 5.44
N LEU A 96 -2.09 5.59 4.87
CA LEU A 96 -0.97 6.16 4.13
C LEU A 96 -1.36 6.47 2.69
N THR A 97 -0.82 7.58 2.17
CA THR A 97 -0.95 8.00 0.77
C THR A 97 0.26 7.52 -0.04
N LEU A 98 0.11 6.39 -0.73
CA LEU A 98 1.15 5.78 -1.57
C LEU A 98 0.67 5.74 -3.03
N ARG A 99 1.21 6.60 -3.88
CA ARG A 99 0.71 6.78 -5.26
C ARG A 99 1.76 6.67 -6.35
N THR A 100 3.01 7.00 -6.05
CA THR A 100 4.12 6.97 -7.00
C THR A 100 5.13 5.90 -6.60
N ASN A 101 5.72 5.26 -7.60
CA ASN A 101 6.83 4.31 -7.45
C ASN A 101 8.01 4.81 -8.29
N PRO A 102 9.25 4.36 -8.02
CA PRO A 102 10.42 4.72 -8.83
C PRO A 102 10.24 4.33 -10.30
N LYS A 103 10.64 5.22 -11.21
CA LYS A 103 10.53 4.98 -12.66
C LYS A 103 11.39 3.77 -13.06
N GLY A 104 10.82 2.87 -13.85
CA GLY A 104 11.48 1.63 -14.29
C GLY A 104 11.19 0.40 -13.45
N PHE A 105 10.42 0.52 -12.35
CA PHE A 105 10.07 -0.57 -11.43
C PHE A 105 8.55 -0.75 -11.29
#